data_AF-A0A7S0V072-F1
#
_entry.id   AF-A0A7S0V072-F1
#
_cell.length_a   1.000
_cell.length_b   1.000
_cell.length_c   1.000
_cell.angle_alpha   90.00
_cell.angle_beta   90.00
_cell.angle_gamma   90.00
#
_symmetry.space_group_name_H-M   'P 1'
#
loop_
_entity.id
_entity.type
_entity.pdbx_description
1 polymer ?
#
loop_
_entity_poly.entity_id
_entity_poly.type
_entity_poly.pdbx_seq_one_letter_code
_entity_poly.pdbx_strand_id
1 'polypeptide(L)'
;GGRKKTPKVAMMQRGGLLAASLAVCLVVLAVSLGRLPGRSELESEARTLWTEGEHLGHMESLAAKAQGHLLMKDKRIFQSLNLAARQKALDAEGEDVEFKQARNTQIALDQRLAQLTGKLHAQEQALAYMAPRLQERMETTGELHSMVQQLDQVVPKIKPDLKTIRSQLQEIKDAGKQTREQMMTAEEELGKYKNAYQLFGERMQVAREKAAAARRHVEADNVQALRATEAATGLRQRAATLQGSGQGQMLVVDSEREAARAEMLNKQSAEAAQSNQLFDAEADEALAYMSMFGADAQQAGQRLRGEGMKLQALGRQYARGRYLEQSGAARDQYLKEELSKAKKALGRSELVSEDDRLAFMTGEKATRATAEEVGVEEKAAVGNTAKAEGEARKLDEDKAQWEEDSEQADSIKRAAEEHERAEEHLEAASQLNPK
;
A
#
# COMPACT_ATOMS: atom_id res chain seq x y z
N GLY A 1 -44.62 39.39 72.99
CA GLY A 1 -46.09 39.33 72.96
C GLY A 1 -46.48 37.89 72.74
N GLY A 2 -47.42 37.27 73.45
CA GLY A 2 -48.59 37.76 74.19
C GLY A 2 -49.71 36.79 73.81
N ARG A 3 -50.58 36.24 74.66
CA ARG A 3 -50.82 36.35 76.10
C ARG A 3 -51.55 35.05 76.47
N LYS A 4 -51.21 34.48 77.63
CA LYS A 4 -52.08 33.53 78.37
C LYS A 4 -53.47 34.13 78.53
N LYS A 5 -54.53 33.29 78.54
CA LYS A 5 -55.72 33.44 79.41
C LYS A 5 -56.71 32.27 79.21
N THR A 6 -56.70 31.31 80.13
CA THR A 6 -57.93 31.00 80.90
C THR A 6 -58.04 32.08 82.01
N PRO A 7 -59.14 32.25 82.80
CA PRO A 7 -60.30 31.36 82.99
C PRO A 7 -61.66 32.11 83.22
N LYS A 8 -62.66 31.32 83.66
CA LYS A 8 -63.65 31.60 84.74
C LYS A 8 -65.05 32.17 84.43
N VAL A 9 -66.03 31.47 85.05
CA VAL A 9 -67.30 31.94 85.67
C VAL A 9 -68.47 32.11 84.69
N ALA A 10 -69.42 31.18 84.64
CA ALA A 10 -70.53 30.92 85.58
C ALA A 10 -71.58 32.04 85.63
N MET A 11 -72.76 31.79 85.03
CA MET A 11 -74.10 32.18 85.52
C MET A 11 -75.15 31.96 84.43
N MET A 12 -76.38 31.67 84.86
CA MET A 12 -77.62 31.47 84.09
C MET A 12 -77.67 30.09 83.41
N GLN A 13 -78.59 29.17 83.73
CA GLN A 13 -79.99 29.37 84.07
C GLN A 13 -80.41 28.44 85.23
N ARG A 14 -80.62 29.05 86.39
CA ARG A 14 -81.59 28.58 87.39
C ARG A 14 -82.98 28.90 86.81
N GLY A 15 -83.81 27.90 86.55
CA GLY A 15 -85.15 28.15 86.00
C GLY A 15 -86.12 26.96 85.96
N GLY A 16 -85.67 25.71 86.09
CA GLY A 16 -86.57 24.54 86.00
C GLY A 16 -87.02 23.92 87.32
N LEU A 17 -86.30 24.18 88.42
CA LEU A 17 -86.44 23.43 89.69
C LEU A 17 -87.43 24.05 90.70
N LEU A 18 -88.15 25.12 90.32
CA LEU A 18 -89.16 25.77 91.18
C LEU A 18 -90.62 25.61 90.68
N ALA A 19 -90.84 25.02 89.49
CA ALA A 19 -92.19 24.82 88.95
C ALA A 19 -92.79 23.45 89.30
N ALA A 20 -91.96 22.43 89.54
CA ALA A 20 -92.45 21.07 89.86
C ALA A 20 -92.82 20.88 91.34
N SER A 21 -92.25 21.67 92.27
CA SER A 21 -92.55 21.58 93.71
C SER A 21 -93.86 22.27 94.11
N LEU A 22 -94.34 23.24 93.34
CA LEU A 22 -95.64 23.92 93.56
C LEU A 22 -96.83 23.11 93.04
N ALA A 23 -96.65 22.27 92.03
CA ALA A 23 -97.72 21.41 91.50
C ALA A 23 -98.01 20.20 92.40
N VAL A 24 -96.99 19.61 93.05
CA VAL A 24 -97.16 18.49 93.98
C VAL A 24 -97.77 18.95 95.32
N CYS A 25 -97.48 20.17 95.78
CA CYS A 25 -98.11 20.72 96.99
C CYS A 25 -99.60 21.09 96.81
N LEU A 26 -100.05 21.43 95.60
CA LEU A 26 -101.47 21.73 95.33
C LEU A 26 -102.35 20.48 95.20
N VAL A 27 -101.79 19.33 94.79
CA VAL A 27 -102.52 18.06 94.73
C VAL A 27 -102.67 17.43 96.13
N VAL A 28 -101.70 17.62 97.03
CA VAL A 28 -101.79 17.14 98.42
C VAL A 28 -102.77 17.98 99.27
N LEU A 29 -103.07 19.22 98.88
CA LEU A 29 -104.04 20.08 99.57
C LEU A 29 -105.49 19.95 99.06
N ALA A 30 -105.72 19.35 97.89
CA ALA A 30 -107.07 19.16 97.33
C ALA A 30 -107.72 17.81 97.70
N VAL A 31 -106.94 16.83 98.18
CA VAL A 31 -107.44 15.48 98.52
C VAL A 31 -107.91 15.38 99.99
N SER A 32 -107.69 16.41 100.81
CA SER A 32 -107.99 16.40 102.25
C SER A 32 -109.43 16.76 102.66
N LEU A 33 -110.37 17.01 101.73
CA LEU A 33 -111.79 17.24 102.08
C LEU A 33 -112.80 16.61 101.09
N GLY A 34 -112.87 15.26 101.06
CA GLY A 34 -114.14 14.52 101.19
C GLY A 34 -115.06 14.20 99.97
N ARG A 35 -115.12 12.87 99.67
CA ARG A 35 -116.25 12.02 99.15
C ARG A 35 -116.55 11.90 97.62
N LEU A 36 -116.16 10.71 97.10
CA LEU A 36 -116.65 9.78 96.02
C LEU A 36 -117.98 10.06 95.25
N PRO A 37 -118.25 9.44 94.05
CA PRO A 37 -117.60 8.26 93.42
C PRO A 37 -117.31 8.33 91.89
N GLY A 38 -116.55 7.35 91.36
CA GLY A 38 -116.47 7.07 89.91
C GLY A 38 -115.19 6.36 89.41
N ARG A 39 -114.93 5.11 89.83
CA ARG A 39 -113.82 4.25 89.38
C ARG A 39 -114.36 3.23 88.36
N SER A 40 -113.98 3.32 87.08
CA SER A 40 -113.96 2.16 86.15
C SER A 40 -113.39 2.42 84.75
N GLU A 41 -113.05 3.65 84.34
CA GLU A 41 -112.57 3.90 82.95
C GLU A 41 -111.04 4.11 82.79
N LEU A 42 -110.25 4.02 83.88
CA LEU A 42 -108.79 4.26 83.84
C LEU A 42 -107.92 2.98 83.90
N GLU A 43 -108.51 1.79 83.98
CA GLU A 43 -107.76 0.53 84.07
C GLU A 43 -107.52 -0.17 82.71
N SER A 44 -108.17 0.26 81.62
CA SER A 44 -107.95 -0.30 80.28
C SER A 44 -106.83 0.35 79.48
N GLU A 45 -106.47 1.61 79.74
CA GLU A 45 -105.33 2.29 79.07
C GLU A 45 -103.97 1.99 79.72
N ALA A 46 -103.94 1.57 80.98
CA ALA A 46 -102.68 1.25 81.67
C ALA A 46 -102.10 -0.13 81.28
N ARG A 47 -102.93 -1.06 80.79
CA ARG A 47 -102.46 -2.41 80.41
C ARG A 47 -101.92 -2.50 78.98
N THR A 48 -102.37 -1.66 78.06
CA THR A 48 -101.81 -1.58 76.69
C THR A 48 -100.44 -0.89 76.65
N LEU A 49 -100.26 0.17 77.47
CA LEU A 49 -98.97 0.86 77.62
C LEU A 49 -97.88 -0.01 78.28
N TRP A 50 -98.26 -0.94 79.18
CA TRP A 50 -97.32 -1.87 79.80
C TRP A 50 -96.82 -2.96 78.84
N THR A 51 -97.68 -3.48 77.96
CA THR A 51 -97.28 -4.48 76.95
C THR A 51 -96.47 -3.88 75.79
N GLU A 52 -96.69 -2.60 75.44
CA GLU A 52 -95.85 -1.90 74.45
C GLU A 52 -94.46 -1.56 75.01
N GLY A 53 -94.36 -1.23 76.30
CA GLY A 53 -93.07 -0.98 76.98
C GLY A 53 -92.15 -2.21 77.09
N GLU A 54 -92.68 -3.40 77.36
CA GLU A 54 -91.89 -4.64 77.35
C GLU A 54 -91.43 -5.04 75.94
N HIS A 55 -92.25 -4.79 74.91
CA HIS A 55 -91.91 -5.06 73.52
C HIS A 55 -90.87 -4.07 72.97
N LEU A 56 -90.93 -2.80 73.38
CA LEU A 56 -89.92 -1.77 73.08
C LEU A 56 -88.59 -2.07 73.78
N GLY A 57 -88.60 -2.40 75.08
CA GLY A 57 -87.38 -2.75 75.81
C GLY A 57 -86.69 -4.01 75.29
N HIS A 58 -87.45 -5.01 74.83
CA HIS A 58 -86.86 -6.22 74.22
C HIS A 58 -86.28 -5.94 72.82
N MET A 59 -86.91 -5.05 72.05
CA MET A 59 -86.39 -4.58 70.76
C MET A 59 -85.16 -3.69 70.92
N GLU A 60 -85.10 -2.85 71.95
CA GLU A 60 -83.92 -2.06 72.32
C GLU A 60 -82.75 -2.94 72.77
N SER A 61 -83.02 -4.00 73.53
CA SER A 61 -82.00 -5.00 73.92
C SER A 61 -81.46 -5.81 72.73
N LEU A 62 -82.33 -6.15 71.76
CA LEU A 62 -81.91 -6.79 70.51
C LEU A 62 -81.16 -5.82 69.60
N ALA A 63 -81.56 -4.54 69.56
CA ALA A 63 -80.86 -3.48 68.84
C ALA A 63 -79.47 -3.21 69.45
N ALA A 64 -79.35 -3.14 70.77
CA ALA A 64 -78.07 -3.00 71.47
C ALA A 64 -77.16 -4.21 71.25
N LYS A 65 -77.69 -5.44 71.28
CA LYS A 65 -76.92 -6.65 70.93
C LYS A 65 -76.50 -6.68 69.46
N ALA A 66 -77.35 -6.22 68.55
CA ALA A 66 -77.03 -6.10 67.14
C ALA A 66 -75.94 -5.03 66.89
N GLN A 67 -76.02 -3.89 67.60
CA GLN A 67 -75.00 -2.84 67.57
C GLN A 67 -73.67 -3.31 68.17
N GLY A 68 -73.67 -4.00 69.31
CA GLY A 68 -72.44 -4.59 69.86
C GLY A 68 -71.81 -5.65 68.94
N HIS A 69 -72.62 -6.41 68.19
CA HIS A 69 -72.13 -7.35 67.18
C HIS A 69 -71.55 -6.65 65.94
N LEU A 70 -72.11 -5.51 65.53
CA LEU A 70 -71.58 -4.66 64.48
C LEU A 70 -70.24 -4.04 64.92
N LEU A 71 -70.16 -3.52 66.14
CA LEU A 71 -68.95 -2.92 66.69
C LEU A 71 -67.79 -3.92 66.83
N MET A 72 -68.09 -5.18 67.18
CA MET A 72 -67.11 -6.27 67.15
C MET A 72 -66.66 -6.64 65.74
N LYS A 73 -67.54 -6.55 64.73
CA LYS A 73 -67.16 -6.71 63.32
C LYS A 73 -66.30 -5.54 62.87
N ASP A 74 -66.67 -4.31 63.22
CA ASP A 74 -65.93 -3.09 62.87
C ASP A 74 -64.54 -3.07 63.51
N LYS A 75 -64.41 -3.49 64.78
CA LYS A 75 -63.11 -3.68 65.43
C LYS A 75 -62.25 -4.74 64.73
N ARG A 76 -62.84 -5.85 64.27
CA ARG A 76 -62.12 -6.90 63.54
C ARG A 76 -61.71 -6.42 62.14
N ILE A 77 -62.57 -5.67 61.46
CA ILE A 77 -62.27 -5.01 60.18
C ILE A 77 -61.12 -4.03 60.35
N PHE A 78 -61.15 -3.19 61.38
CA PHE A 78 -60.09 -2.23 61.70
C PHE A 78 -58.74 -2.90 62.03
N GLN A 79 -58.75 -4.03 62.74
CA GLN A 79 -57.53 -4.81 63.00
C GLN A 79 -56.98 -5.45 61.72
N SER A 80 -57.85 -5.96 60.85
CA SER A 80 -57.42 -6.50 59.56
C SER A 80 -56.88 -5.42 58.62
N LEU A 81 -57.49 -4.24 58.61
CA LEU A 81 -57.00 -3.06 57.88
C LEU A 81 -55.65 -2.58 58.42
N ASN A 82 -55.46 -2.54 59.75
CA ASN A 82 -54.17 -2.18 60.34
C ASN A 82 -53.06 -3.21 60.04
N LEU A 83 -53.39 -4.50 60.01
CA LEU A 83 -52.44 -5.54 59.61
C LEU A 83 -52.08 -5.41 58.12
N ALA A 84 -53.07 -5.22 57.25
CA ALA A 84 -52.86 -4.95 55.83
C ALA A 84 -52.03 -3.68 55.60
N ALA A 85 -52.29 -2.61 56.35
CA ALA A 85 -51.54 -1.36 56.27
C ALA A 85 -50.07 -1.52 56.72
N ARG A 86 -49.81 -2.33 57.76
CA ARG A 86 -48.43 -2.64 58.18
C ARG A 86 -47.70 -3.52 57.17
N GLN A 87 -48.41 -4.45 56.53
CA GLN A 87 -47.84 -5.31 55.50
C GLN A 87 -47.49 -4.48 54.25
N LYS A 88 -48.42 -3.63 53.79
CA LYS A 88 -48.17 -2.63 52.72
C LYS A 88 -47.00 -1.69 53.05
N ALA A 89 -46.84 -1.25 54.30
CA ALA A 89 -45.72 -0.38 54.69
C ALA A 89 -44.36 -1.09 54.61
N LEU A 90 -44.30 -2.38 54.96
CA LEU A 90 -43.09 -3.20 54.81
C LEU A 90 -42.79 -3.50 53.34
N ASP A 91 -43.82 -3.75 52.53
CA ASP A 91 -43.69 -3.96 51.08
C ASP A 91 -43.18 -2.67 50.40
N ALA A 92 -43.69 -1.49 50.80
CA ALA A 92 -43.23 -0.19 50.32
C ALA A 92 -41.76 0.12 50.70
N GLU A 93 -41.29 -0.29 51.87
CA GLU A 93 -39.87 -0.20 52.23
C GLU A 93 -38.99 -1.12 51.37
N GLY A 94 -39.50 -2.30 50.99
CA GLY A 94 -38.84 -3.21 50.05
C GLY A 94 -38.72 -2.63 48.64
N GLU A 95 -39.81 -2.04 48.13
CA GLU A 95 -39.88 -1.40 46.81
C GLU A 95 -38.94 -0.19 46.70
N ASP A 96 -38.78 0.60 47.77
CA ASP A 96 -37.84 1.74 47.78
C ASP A 96 -36.35 1.29 47.80
N VAL A 97 -36.06 0.07 48.28
CA VAL A 97 -34.73 -0.55 48.16
C VAL A 97 -34.49 -1.08 46.75
N GLU A 98 -35.47 -1.74 46.15
CA GLU A 98 -35.39 -2.26 44.77
C GLU A 98 -35.25 -1.11 43.76
N PHE A 99 -36.01 -0.03 43.91
CA PHE A 99 -35.90 1.17 43.07
C PHE A 99 -34.52 1.83 43.19
N LYS A 100 -33.97 1.96 44.40
CA LYS A 100 -32.60 2.48 44.60
C LYS A 100 -31.54 1.56 43.97
N GLN A 101 -31.72 0.24 44.05
CA GLN A 101 -30.84 -0.71 43.39
C GLN A 101 -30.94 -0.59 41.86
N ALA A 102 -32.15 -0.51 41.29
CA ALA A 102 -32.39 -0.32 39.86
C ALA A 102 -31.82 1.02 39.33
N ARG A 103 -31.89 2.08 40.14
CA ARG A 103 -31.26 3.37 39.82
C ARG A 103 -29.73 3.30 39.87
N ASN A 104 -29.16 2.62 40.85
CA ASN A 104 -27.71 2.42 40.93
C ASN A 104 -27.19 1.56 39.78
N THR A 105 -27.93 0.51 39.38
CA THR A 105 -27.59 -0.28 38.19
C THR A 105 -27.69 0.57 36.92
N GLN A 106 -28.69 1.43 36.80
CA GLN A 106 -28.81 2.34 35.66
C GLN A 106 -27.61 3.30 35.56
N ILE A 107 -27.23 3.95 36.66
CA ILE A 107 -26.05 4.84 36.69
C ILE A 107 -24.78 4.08 36.31
N ALA A 108 -24.62 2.84 36.77
CA ALA A 108 -23.47 2.01 36.42
C ALA A 108 -23.46 1.63 34.93
N LEU A 109 -24.61 1.29 34.35
CA LEU A 109 -24.78 1.00 32.91
C LEU A 109 -24.47 2.24 32.07
N ASP A 110 -25.00 3.41 32.43
CA ASP A 110 -24.76 4.66 31.72
C ASP A 110 -23.28 5.07 31.74
N GLN A 111 -22.60 4.91 32.89
CA GLN A 111 -21.16 5.14 33.00
C GLN A 111 -20.35 4.17 32.12
N ARG A 112 -20.74 2.90 32.10
CA ARG A 112 -20.09 1.87 31.29
C ARG A 112 -20.31 2.13 29.79
N LEU A 113 -21.51 2.53 29.38
CA LEU A 113 -21.83 2.96 28.02
C LEU A 113 -21.01 4.17 27.59
N ALA A 114 -20.89 5.19 28.44
CA ALA A 114 -20.06 6.36 28.15
C ALA A 114 -18.59 5.97 27.95
N GLN A 115 -18.06 5.07 28.80
CA GLN A 115 -16.69 4.56 28.65
C GLN A 115 -16.50 3.73 27.37
N LEU A 116 -17.43 2.83 27.06
CA LEU A 116 -17.37 2.00 25.85
C LEU A 116 -17.52 2.83 24.57
N THR A 117 -18.43 3.81 24.56
CA THR A 117 -18.62 4.72 23.44
C THR A 117 -17.38 5.59 23.21
N GLY A 118 -16.76 6.10 24.28
CA GLY A 118 -15.49 6.82 24.20
C GLY A 118 -14.35 5.96 23.64
N LYS A 119 -14.26 4.68 24.08
CA LYS A 119 -13.29 3.72 23.54
C LYS A 119 -13.54 3.41 22.06
N LEU A 120 -14.80 3.18 21.68
CA LEU A 120 -15.20 2.89 20.31
C LEU A 120 -14.81 4.06 19.38
N HIS A 121 -15.16 5.29 19.76
CA HIS A 121 -14.81 6.47 18.99
C HIS A 121 -13.29 6.65 18.83
N ALA A 122 -12.52 6.42 19.90
CA ALA A 122 -11.06 6.47 19.84
C ALA A 122 -10.47 5.38 18.90
N GLN A 123 -11.05 4.18 18.90
CA GLN A 123 -10.65 3.10 18.00
C GLN A 123 -10.99 3.41 16.54
N GLU A 124 -12.17 3.95 16.26
CA GLU A 124 -12.58 4.41 14.92
C GLU A 124 -11.65 5.50 14.38
N GLN A 125 -11.31 6.49 15.21
CA GLN A 125 -10.35 7.54 14.84
C GLN A 125 -8.95 6.97 14.55
N ALA A 126 -8.49 6.02 15.36
CA ALA A 126 -7.20 5.36 15.15
C ALA A 126 -7.18 4.59 13.82
N LEU A 127 -8.25 3.85 13.51
CA LEU A 127 -8.39 3.15 12.22
C LEU A 127 -8.45 4.12 11.03
N ALA A 128 -9.18 5.23 11.17
CA ALA A 128 -9.26 6.27 10.13
C ALA A 128 -7.89 6.89 9.83
N TYR A 129 -7.02 7.03 10.83
CA TYR A 129 -5.65 7.48 10.63
C TYR A 129 -4.75 6.41 10.00
N MET A 130 -4.95 5.13 10.34
CA MET A 130 -4.14 4.02 9.82
C MET A 130 -4.46 3.64 8.37
N ALA A 131 -5.73 3.71 7.96
CA ALA A 131 -6.18 3.30 6.62
C ALA A 131 -5.42 3.97 5.46
N PRO A 132 -5.30 5.31 5.38
CA PRO A 132 -4.58 5.95 4.27
C PRO A 132 -3.08 5.62 4.28
N ARG A 133 -2.48 5.50 5.47
CA ARG A 133 -1.06 5.12 5.62
C ARG A 133 -0.81 3.70 5.12
N LEU A 134 -1.73 2.77 5.38
CA LEU A 134 -1.64 1.40 4.85
C LEU A 134 -1.76 1.39 3.33
N GLN A 135 -2.66 2.19 2.76
CA GLN A 135 -2.83 2.29 1.31
C GLN A 135 -1.57 2.82 0.62
N GLU A 136 -1.01 3.93 1.08
CA GLU A 136 0.25 4.51 0.56
C GLU A 136 1.41 3.49 0.64
N ARG A 137 1.46 2.69 1.72
CA ARG A 137 2.46 1.62 1.86
C ARG A 137 2.27 0.47 0.89
N MET A 138 1.03 0.08 0.61
CA MET A 138 0.77 -0.96 -0.38
C MET A 138 1.11 -0.48 -1.79
N GLU A 139 0.83 0.78 -2.10
CA GLU A 139 1.21 1.41 -3.37
C GLU A 139 2.74 1.45 -3.54
N THR A 140 3.47 1.98 -2.55
CA THR A 140 4.95 2.00 -2.58
C THR A 140 5.57 0.60 -2.64
N THR A 141 5.02 -0.38 -1.93
CA THR A 141 5.46 -1.78 -2.02
C THR A 141 5.19 -2.36 -3.41
N GLY A 142 4.05 -2.03 -4.02
CA GLY A 142 3.71 -2.42 -5.38
C GLY A 142 4.66 -1.82 -6.43
N GLU A 143 5.03 -0.56 -6.29
CA GLU A 143 6.02 0.10 -7.14
C GLU A 143 7.39 -0.59 -7.04
N LEU A 144 7.87 -0.86 -5.81
CA LEU A 144 9.11 -1.60 -5.58
C LEU A 144 9.08 -3.00 -6.20
N HIS A 145 7.94 -3.70 -6.10
CA HIS A 145 7.77 -5.01 -6.71
C HIS A 145 7.91 -4.93 -8.24
N SER A 146 7.27 -3.94 -8.87
CA SER A 146 7.39 -3.72 -10.32
C SER A 146 8.82 -3.39 -10.75
N MET A 147 9.55 -2.59 -9.97
CA MET A 147 10.95 -2.25 -10.22
C MET A 147 11.85 -3.49 -10.12
N VAL A 148 11.66 -4.32 -9.10
CA VAL A 148 12.40 -5.58 -8.93
C VAL A 148 12.12 -6.52 -10.10
N GLN A 149 10.86 -6.66 -10.51
CA GLN A 149 10.49 -7.50 -11.67
C GLN A 149 11.16 -7.03 -12.97
N GLN A 150 11.17 -5.72 -13.24
CA GLN A 150 11.83 -5.18 -14.43
C GLN A 150 13.34 -5.44 -14.41
N LEU A 151 13.99 -5.23 -13.26
CA LEU A 151 15.42 -5.48 -13.11
C LEU A 151 15.77 -6.96 -13.21
N ASP A 152 14.96 -7.86 -12.63
CA ASP A 152 15.13 -9.32 -12.75
C ASP A 152 14.96 -9.81 -14.20
N GLN A 153 14.20 -9.12 -15.05
CA GLN A 153 14.09 -9.45 -16.47
C GLN A 153 15.26 -8.93 -17.32
N VAL A 154 15.83 -7.77 -16.96
CA VAL A 154 16.88 -7.09 -17.75
C VAL A 154 18.27 -7.62 -17.41
N VAL A 155 18.61 -7.75 -16.12
CA VAL A 155 19.96 -8.15 -15.67
C VAL A 155 20.44 -9.47 -16.32
N PRO A 156 19.63 -10.54 -16.43
CA PRO A 156 20.06 -11.78 -17.04
C PRO A 156 20.38 -11.68 -18.53
N LYS A 157 19.80 -10.69 -19.25
CA LYS A 157 20.00 -10.49 -20.70
C LYS A 157 21.35 -9.83 -21.02
N ILE A 158 21.95 -9.10 -20.07
CA ILE A 158 23.22 -8.39 -20.32
C ILE A 158 24.40 -9.35 -20.44
N LYS A 159 24.41 -10.43 -19.65
CA LYS A 159 25.49 -11.44 -19.66
C LYS A 159 25.68 -12.13 -21.03
N PRO A 160 24.63 -12.64 -21.71
CA PRO A 160 24.79 -13.21 -23.05
C PRO A 160 25.18 -12.16 -24.09
N ASP A 161 24.66 -10.93 -24.02
CA ASP A 161 25.04 -9.85 -24.94
C ASP A 161 26.54 -9.52 -24.82
N LEU A 162 27.06 -9.42 -23.59
CA LEU A 162 28.49 -9.24 -23.32
C LEU A 162 29.33 -10.41 -23.84
N LYS A 163 28.81 -11.65 -23.77
CA LYS A 163 29.50 -12.82 -24.32
C LYS A 163 29.61 -12.73 -25.84
N THR A 164 28.54 -12.30 -26.53
CA THR A 164 28.52 -12.07 -27.99
C THR A 164 29.48 -10.97 -28.38
N ILE A 165 29.53 -9.85 -27.64
CA ILE A 165 30.49 -8.77 -27.89
C ILE A 165 31.93 -9.29 -27.76
N ARG A 166 32.21 -10.09 -26.73
CA ARG A 166 33.55 -10.68 -26.54
C ARG A 166 33.95 -11.64 -27.65
N SER A 167 33.03 -12.47 -28.15
CA SER A 167 33.33 -13.36 -29.28
C SER A 167 33.62 -12.56 -30.55
N GLN A 168 32.80 -11.55 -30.85
CA GLN A 168 33.02 -10.64 -31.99
C GLN A 168 34.36 -9.89 -31.88
N LEU A 169 34.73 -9.44 -30.69
CA LEU A 169 36.03 -8.81 -30.45
C LEU A 169 37.20 -9.76 -30.72
N GLN A 170 37.04 -11.03 -30.38
CA GLN A 170 38.06 -12.05 -30.64
C GLN A 170 38.17 -12.33 -32.15
N GLU A 171 37.05 -12.45 -32.85
CA GLU A 171 37.02 -12.59 -34.32
C GLU A 171 37.69 -11.39 -35.03
N ILE A 172 37.39 -10.16 -34.62
CA ILE A 172 38.02 -8.94 -35.15
C ILE A 172 39.53 -8.96 -34.89
N LYS A 173 39.96 -9.42 -33.72
CA LYS A 173 41.38 -9.51 -33.36
C LYS A 173 42.11 -10.52 -34.24
N ASP A 174 41.52 -11.68 -34.48
CA ASP A 174 42.12 -12.73 -35.30
C ASP A 174 42.12 -12.35 -36.80
N ALA A 175 41.05 -11.72 -37.30
CA ALA A 175 41.02 -11.10 -38.62
C ALA A 175 42.09 -10.01 -38.76
N GLY A 176 42.33 -9.22 -37.71
CA GLY A 176 43.37 -8.20 -37.68
C GLY A 176 44.78 -8.78 -37.76
N LYS A 177 45.04 -9.92 -37.11
CA LYS A 177 46.32 -10.65 -37.24
C LYS A 177 46.54 -11.13 -38.67
N GLN A 178 45.53 -11.79 -39.25
CA GLN A 178 45.61 -12.30 -40.61
C GLN A 178 45.84 -11.16 -41.64
N THR A 179 45.13 -10.05 -41.47
CA THR A 179 45.31 -8.84 -42.32
C THR A 179 46.74 -8.31 -42.20
N ARG A 180 47.30 -8.27 -40.98
CA ARG A 180 48.67 -7.81 -40.75
C ARG A 180 49.71 -8.73 -41.37
N GLU A 181 49.51 -10.05 -41.30
CA GLU A 181 50.38 -11.03 -41.97
C GLU A 181 50.36 -10.83 -43.49
N GLN A 182 49.19 -10.59 -44.09
CA GLN A 182 49.07 -10.30 -45.53
C GLN A 182 49.71 -8.97 -45.94
N MET A 183 49.70 -7.96 -45.06
CA MET A 183 50.45 -6.73 -45.29
C MET A 183 51.96 -6.99 -45.30
N MET A 184 52.46 -7.77 -44.34
CA MET A 184 53.90 -8.10 -44.26
C MET A 184 54.36 -8.85 -45.52
N THR A 185 53.60 -9.82 -46.01
CA THR A 185 53.96 -10.53 -47.25
C THR A 185 53.95 -9.60 -48.46
N ALA A 186 52.97 -8.70 -48.57
CA ALA A 186 52.94 -7.71 -49.64
C ALA A 186 54.12 -6.71 -49.57
N GLU A 187 54.53 -6.30 -48.36
CA GLU A 187 55.71 -5.45 -48.14
C GLU A 187 57.01 -6.17 -48.54
N GLU A 188 57.16 -7.44 -48.18
CA GLU A 188 58.30 -8.27 -48.59
C GLU A 188 58.36 -8.45 -50.12
N GLU A 189 57.22 -8.71 -50.77
CA GLU A 189 57.12 -8.77 -52.23
C GLU A 189 57.55 -7.45 -52.88
N LEU A 190 57.03 -6.32 -52.40
CA LEU A 190 57.44 -4.99 -52.87
C LEU A 190 58.94 -4.74 -52.70
N GLY A 191 59.52 -5.15 -51.58
CA GLY A 191 60.97 -5.09 -51.35
C GLY A 191 61.76 -5.88 -52.40
N LYS A 192 61.33 -7.11 -52.70
CA LYS A 192 61.94 -7.95 -53.74
C LYS A 192 61.83 -7.30 -55.13
N TYR A 193 60.66 -6.79 -55.48
CA TYR A 193 60.45 -6.12 -56.78
C TYR A 193 61.28 -4.85 -56.94
N LYS A 194 61.42 -4.05 -55.87
CA LYS A 194 62.28 -2.87 -55.88
C LYS A 194 63.75 -3.23 -56.13
N ASN A 195 64.25 -4.27 -55.46
CA ASN A 195 65.62 -4.75 -55.64
C ASN A 195 65.83 -5.31 -57.05
N ALA A 196 64.86 -6.07 -57.58
CA ALA A 196 64.91 -6.59 -58.94
C ALA A 196 64.94 -5.44 -59.97
N TYR A 197 64.10 -4.42 -59.80
CA TYR A 197 64.05 -3.26 -60.70
C TYR A 197 65.40 -2.51 -60.76
N GLN A 198 66.09 -2.39 -59.62
CA GLN A 198 67.45 -1.82 -59.58
C GLN A 198 68.45 -2.69 -60.33
N LEU A 199 68.49 -3.99 -60.05
CA LEU A 199 69.41 -4.94 -60.68
C LEU A 199 69.23 -4.98 -62.20
N PHE A 200 67.99 -5.10 -62.69
CA PHE A 200 67.71 -5.14 -64.12
C PHE A 200 67.91 -3.77 -64.78
N GLY A 201 67.65 -2.67 -64.07
CA GLY A 201 67.97 -1.32 -64.53
C GLY A 201 69.48 -1.13 -64.77
N GLU A 202 70.32 -1.58 -63.83
CA GLU A 202 71.78 -1.58 -63.98
C GLU A 202 72.23 -2.47 -65.14
N ARG A 203 71.70 -3.69 -65.25
CA ARG A 203 72.00 -4.60 -66.37
C ARG A 203 71.65 -3.99 -67.72
N MET A 204 70.47 -3.38 -67.85
CA MET A 204 70.02 -2.71 -69.06
C MET A 204 70.95 -1.55 -69.44
N GLN A 205 71.36 -0.73 -68.45
CA GLN A 205 72.29 0.37 -68.69
C GLN A 205 73.64 -0.14 -69.20
N VAL A 206 74.22 -1.14 -68.53
CA VAL A 206 75.50 -1.75 -68.94
C VAL A 206 75.40 -2.38 -70.33
N ALA A 207 74.31 -3.09 -70.64
CA ALA A 207 74.08 -3.67 -71.95
C ALA A 207 74.01 -2.60 -73.04
N ARG A 208 73.27 -1.51 -72.81
CA ARG A 208 73.18 -0.38 -73.74
C ARG A 208 74.50 0.35 -73.95
N GLU A 209 75.31 0.50 -72.90
CA GLU A 209 76.65 1.08 -73.01
C GLU A 209 77.57 0.20 -73.87
N LYS A 210 77.52 -1.13 -73.68
CA LYS A 210 78.27 -2.09 -74.50
C LYS A 210 77.79 -2.10 -75.96
N ALA A 211 76.48 -2.07 -76.19
CA ALA A 211 75.89 -1.95 -77.52
C ALA A 211 76.37 -0.66 -78.22
N ALA A 212 76.32 0.48 -77.53
CA ALA A 212 76.79 1.76 -78.06
C ALA A 212 78.30 1.74 -78.38
N ALA A 213 79.11 1.11 -77.54
CA ALA A 213 80.54 0.92 -77.82
C ALA A 213 80.76 0.02 -79.04
N ALA A 214 80.04 -1.10 -79.16
CA ALA A 214 80.11 -1.99 -80.31
C ALA A 214 79.72 -1.29 -81.62
N ARG A 215 78.67 -0.45 -81.61
CA ARG A 215 78.28 0.37 -82.79
C ARG A 215 79.39 1.32 -83.23
N ARG A 216 80.07 1.97 -82.27
CA ARG A 216 81.23 2.83 -82.57
C ARG A 216 82.39 2.04 -83.18
N HIS A 217 82.63 0.82 -82.72
CA HIS A 217 83.62 -0.07 -83.32
C HIS A 217 83.25 -0.47 -84.75
N VAL A 218 82.00 -0.88 -84.98
CA VAL A 218 81.45 -1.17 -86.33
C VAL A 218 81.64 0.01 -87.27
N GLU A 219 81.27 1.22 -86.84
CA GLU A 219 81.43 2.43 -87.66
C GLU A 219 82.91 2.73 -87.95
N ALA A 220 83.78 2.64 -86.95
CA ALA A 220 85.21 2.89 -87.12
C ALA A 220 85.89 1.86 -88.04
N ASP A 221 85.59 0.58 -87.85
CA ASP A 221 86.17 -0.52 -88.63
C ASP A 221 85.68 -0.49 -90.07
N ASN A 222 84.40 -0.17 -90.31
CA ASN A 222 83.88 0.01 -91.66
C ASN A 222 84.54 1.19 -92.39
N VAL A 223 84.74 2.33 -91.71
CA VAL A 223 85.45 3.48 -92.29
C VAL A 223 86.90 3.12 -92.63
N GLN A 224 87.58 2.35 -91.77
CA GLN A 224 88.94 1.89 -92.05
C GLN A 224 88.98 0.85 -93.18
N ALA A 225 88.02 -0.06 -93.24
CA ALA A 225 87.89 -1.05 -94.30
C ALA A 225 87.68 -0.37 -95.65
N LEU A 226 86.78 0.62 -95.72
CA LEU A 226 86.55 1.43 -96.93
C LEU A 226 87.86 2.08 -97.41
N ARG A 227 88.59 2.76 -96.51
CA ARG A 227 89.89 3.36 -96.85
C ARG A 227 90.91 2.32 -97.35
N ALA A 228 90.96 1.14 -96.74
CA ALA A 228 91.85 0.06 -97.18
C ALA A 228 91.44 -0.51 -98.55
N THR A 229 90.14 -0.62 -98.84
CA THR A 229 89.65 -1.01 -100.18
C THR A 229 89.95 0.05 -101.25
N GLU A 230 89.81 1.34 -100.93
CA GLU A 230 90.18 2.45 -101.82
C GLU A 230 91.69 2.45 -102.09
N ALA A 231 92.51 2.21 -101.06
CA ALA A 231 93.96 2.09 -101.21
C ALA A 231 94.35 0.88 -102.07
N ALA A 232 93.76 -0.30 -101.83
CA ALA A 232 94.01 -1.51 -102.60
C ALA A 232 93.61 -1.33 -104.08
N THR A 233 92.46 -0.72 -104.36
CA THR A 233 92.01 -0.44 -105.73
C THR A 233 92.91 0.56 -106.44
N GLY A 234 93.32 1.63 -105.75
CA GLY A 234 94.30 2.59 -106.28
C GLY A 234 95.67 1.97 -106.58
N LEU A 235 96.16 1.08 -105.71
CA LEU A 235 97.41 0.33 -105.93
C LEU A 235 97.29 -0.63 -107.12
N ARG A 236 96.17 -1.34 -107.28
CA ARG A 236 95.89 -2.20 -108.44
C ARG A 236 95.85 -1.41 -109.76
N GLN A 237 95.22 -0.25 -109.75
CA GLN A 237 95.18 0.64 -110.92
C GLN A 237 96.59 1.11 -111.31
N ARG A 238 97.42 1.51 -110.33
CA ARG A 238 98.82 1.90 -110.56
C ARG A 238 99.68 0.71 -111.02
N ALA A 239 99.50 -0.47 -110.43
CA ALA A 239 100.19 -1.69 -110.86
C ALA A 239 99.85 -2.04 -112.32
N ALA A 240 98.59 -1.88 -112.73
CA ALA A 240 98.14 -2.09 -114.11
C ALA A 240 98.81 -1.12 -115.11
N THR A 241 99.11 0.12 -114.70
CA THR A 241 99.86 1.07 -115.54
C THR A 241 101.35 0.78 -115.66
N LEU A 242 101.93 -0.03 -114.76
CA LEU A 242 103.36 -0.36 -114.68
C LEU A 242 103.64 -1.83 -115.06
N GLN A 243 102.77 -2.41 -115.88
CA GLN A 243 102.73 -3.82 -116.23
C GLN A 243 104.07 -4.29 -116.84
N GLY A 244 104.67 -5.34 -116.26
CA GLY A 244 105.95 -5.92 -116.71
C GLY A 244 107.21 -5.39 -116.00
N SER A 245 107.09 -4.43 -115.08
CA SER A 245 108.19 -3.98 -114.23
C SER A 245 108.19 -4.66 -112.85
N GLY A 246 109.37 -4.83 -112.24
CA GLY A 246 109.48 -5.34 -110.86
C GLY A 246 108.76 -4.45 -109.83
N GLN A 247 108.63 -3.15 -110.12
CA GLN A 247 107.83 -2.22 -109.31
C GLN A 247 106.32 -2.49 -109.42
N GLY A 248 105.82 -2.84 -110.62
CA GLY A 248 104.43 -3.25 -110.82
C GLY A 248 104.07 -4.52 -110.02
N GLN A 249 104.96 -5.50 -109.96
CA GLN A 249 104.76 -6.72 -109.16
C GLN A 249 104.70 -6.44 -107.65
N MET A 250 105.56 -5.54 -107.14
CA MET A 250 105.50 -5.13 -105.73
C MET A 250 104.19 -4.42 -105.36
N LEU A 251 103.67 -3.57 -106.26
CA LEU A 251 102.38 -2.89 -106.04
C LEU A 251 101.18 -3.86 -106.02
N VAL A 252 101.25 -4.99 -106.75
CA VAL A 252 100.23 -6.04 -106.66
C VAL A 252 100.24 -6.68 -105.27
N VAL A 253 101.42 -7.04 -104.76
CA VAL A 253 101.55 -7.64 -103.41
C VAL A 253 101.07 -6.67 -102.33
N ASP A 254 101.41 -5.39 -102.41
CA ASP A 254 100.93 -4.38 -101.46
C ASP A 254 99.41 -4.17 -101.57
N SER A 255 98.84 -4.25 -102.78
CA SER A 255 97.39 -4.19 -102.98
C SER A 255 96.65 -5.40 -102.38
N GLU A 256 97.25 -6.59 -102.42
CA GLU A 256 96.70 -7.80 -101.81
C GLU A 256 96.76 -7.73 -100.27
N ARG A 257 97.82 -7.12 -99.71
CA ARG A 257 97.92 -6.86 -98.27
C ARG A 257 96.84 -5.89 -97.79
N GLU A 258 96.60 -4.80 -98.51
CA GLU A 258 95.53 -3.85 -98.17
C GLU A 258 94.13 -4.46 -98.39
N ALA A 259 93.95 -5.33 -99.39
CA ALA A 259 92.72 -6.09 -99.56
C ALA A 259 92.47 -7.09 -98.41
N ALA A 260 93.50 -7.81 -97.96
CA ALA A 260 93.41 -8.71 -96.81
C ALA A 260 93.13 -7.95 -95.50
N ARG A 261 93.70 -6.75 -95.34
CA ARG A 261 93.41 -5.85 -94.23
C ARG A 261 91.94 -5.40 -94.25
N ALA A 262 91.42 -5.03 -95.41
CA ALA A 262 90.00 -4.68 -95.55
C ALA A 262 89.07 -5.87 -95.22
N GLU A 263 89.41 -7.08 -95.65
CA GLU A 263 88.62 -8.29 -95.32
C GLU A 263 88.63 -8.58 -93.81
N MET A 264 89.78 -8.42 -93.16
CA MET A 264 89.91 -8.60 -91.71
C MET A 264 89.09 -7.56 -90.92
N LEU A 265 89.14 -6.28 -91.32
CA LEU A 265 88.33 -5.22 -90.73
C LEU A 265 86.83 -5.43 -90.95
N ASN A 266 86.42 -5.93 -92.13
CA ASN A 266 85.02 -6.29 -92.38
C ASN A 266 84.56 -7.46 -91.51
N LYS A 267 85.42 -8.46 -91.24
CA LYS A 267 85.11 -9.55 -90.30
C LYS A 267 84.98 -9.03 -88.86
N GLN A 268 85.91 -8.18 -88.41
CA GLN A 268 85.83 -7.54 -87.09
C GLN A 268 84.56 -6.68 -86.94
N SER A 269 84.21 -5.93 -87.99
CA SER A 269 82.95 -5.18 -88.02
C SER A 269 81.73 -6.11 -87.98
N ALA A 270 81.75 -7.27 -88.63
CA ALA A 270 80.64 -8.21 -88.60
C ALA A 270 80.48 -8.85 -87.20
N GLU A 271 81.58 -9.22 -86.55
CA GLU A 271 81.60 -9.73 -85.17
C GLU A 271 81.13 -8.67 -84.15
N ALA A 272 81.56 -7.42 -84.32
CA ALA A 272 81.09 -6.31 -83.50
C ALA A 272 79.60 -6.01 -83.74
N ALA A 273 79.10 -6.15 -84.97
CA ALA A 273 77.69 -6.00 -85.28
C ALA A 273 76.82 -7.10 -84.65
N GLN A 274 77.30 -8.36 -84.65
CA GLN A 274 76.64 -9.46 -83.93
C GLN A 274 76.65 -9.24 -82.42
N SER A 275 77.78 -8.78 -81.87
CA SER A 275 77.89 -8.44 -80.44
C SER A 275 76.93 -7.31 -80.05
N ASN A 276 76.77 -6.30 -80.90
CA ASN A 276 75.78 -5.24 -80.70
C ASN A 276 74.34 -5.79 -80.63
N GLN A 277 73.96 -6.70 -81.55
CA GLN A 277 72.63 -7.32 -81.54
C GLN A 277 72.39 -8.13 -80.25
N LEU A 278 73.41 -8.83 -79.74
CA LEU A 278 73.32 -9.55 -78.48
C LEU A 278 73.12 -8.59 -77.29
N PHE A 279 73.87 -7.49 -77.22
CA PHE A 279 73.72 -6.50 -76.15
C PHE A 279 72.38 -5.76 -76.21
N ASP A 280 71.88 -5.44 -77.41
CA ASP A 280 70.54 -4.87 -77.58
C ASP A 280 69.46 -5.86 -77.10
N ALA A 281 69.59 -7.15 -77.44
CA ALA A 281 68.69 -8.20 -76.95
C ALA A 281 68.74 -8.38 -75.42
N GLU A 282 69.93 -8.36 -74.81
CA GLU A 282 70.09 -8.40 -73.35
C GLU A 282 69.41 -7.20 -72.66
N ALA A 283 69.49 -6.01 -73.27
CA ALA A 283 68.83 -4.81 -72.77
C ALA A 283 67.30 -4.92 -72.85
N ASP A 284 66.77 -5.47 -73.95
CA ASP A 284 65.34 -5.68 -74.15
C ASP A 284 64.78 -6.78 -73.24
N GLU A 285 65.54 -7.85 -72.99
CA GLU A 285 65.19 -8.86 -71.98
C GLU A 285 65.13 -8.25 -70.57
N ALA A 286 66.12 -7.44 -70.20
CA ALA A 286 66.13 -6.74 -68.92
C ALA A 286 64.92 -5.78 -68.80
N LEU A 287 64.56 -5.07 -69.87
CA LEU A 287 63.36 -4.23 -69.93
C LEU A 287 62.08 -5.05 -69.75
N ALA A 288 61.97 -6.21 -70.41
CA ALA A 288 60.83 -7.11 -70.27
C ALA A 288 60.66 -7.59 -68.83
N TYR A 289 61.75 -8.01 -68.17
CA TYR A 289 61.72 -8.38 -66.74
C TYR A 289 61.31 -7.20 -65.85
N MET A 290 61.83 -5.99 -66.10
CA MET A 290 61.41 -4.79 -65.36
C MET A 290 59.92 -4.48 -65.53
N SER A 291 59.36 -4.70 -66.72
CA SER A 291 57.92 -4.51 -66.96
C SER A 291 57.07 -5.51 -66.18
N MET A 292 57.50 -6.78 -66.11
CA MET A 292 56.84 -7.84 -65.35
C MET A 292 56.85 -7.53 -63.85
N PHE A 293 58.02 -7.21 -63.29
CA PHE A 293 58.13 -6.80 -61.89
C PHE A 293 57.40 -5.50 -61.58
N GLY A 294 57.28 -4.59 -62.55
CA GLY A 294 56.47 -3.37 -62.42
C GLY A 294 54.99 -3.69 -62.24
N ALA A 295 54.45 -4.62 -63.02
CA ALA A 295 53.06 -5.07 -62.89
C ALA A 295 52.83 -5.78 -61.54
N ASP A 296 53.73 -6.68 -61.15
CA ASP A 296 53.63 -7.38 -59.88
C ASP A 296 53.77 -6.44 -58.67
N ALA A 297 54.66 -5.45 -58.74
CA ALA A 297 54.80 -4.41 -57.73
C ALA A 297 53.53 -3.56 -57.61
N GLN A 298 52.87 -3.23 -58.72
CA GLN A 298 51.58 -2.55 -58.67
C GLN A 298 50.51 -3.39 -57.98
N GLN A 299 50.45 -4.70 -58.28
CA GLN A 299 49.50 -5.61 -57.61
C GLN A 299 49.79 -5.74 -56.12
N ALA A 300 51.05 -5.96 -55.72
CA ALA A 300 51.45 -6.02 -54.32
C ALA A 300 51.16 -4.69 -53.59
N GLY A 301 51.39 -3.55 -54.25
CA GLY A 301 51.05 -2.22 -53.72
C GLY A 301 49.55 -1.95 -53.62
N GLN A 302 48.72 -2.56 -54.46
CA GLN A 302 47.26 -2.53 -54.31
C GLN A 302 46.80 -3.42 -53.16
N ARG A 303 47.36 -4.64 -53.02
CA ARG A 303 47.08 -5.53 -51.89
C ARG A 303 47.44 -4.85 -50.57
N LEU A 304 48.63 -4.27 -50.47
CA LEU A 304 49.09 -3.56 -49.26
C LEU A 304 48.14 -2.43 -48.86
N ARG A 305 47.70 -1.61 -49.84
CA ARG A 305 46.72 -0.54 -49.58
C ARG A 305 45.36 -1.10 -49.17
N GLY A 306 44.89 -2.15 -49.82
CA GLY A 306 43.62 -2.81 -49.50
C GLY A 306 43.62 -3.40 -48.09
N GLU A 307 44.65 -4.15 -47.73
CA GLU A 307 44.81 -4.71 -46.39
C GLU A 307 45.03 -3.62 -45.33
N GLY A 308 45.75 -2.53 -45.65
CA GLY A 308 45.88 -1.38 -44.76
C GLY A 308 44.54 -0.72 -44.42
N MET A 309 43.67 -0.55 -45.42
CA MET A 309 42.31 -0.02 -45.21
C MET A 309 41.43 -0.98 -44.40
N LYS A 310 41.53 -2.29 -44.67
CA LYS A 310 40.85 -3.32 -43.87
C LYS A 310 41.32 -3.30 -42.41
N LEU A 311 42.63 -3.20 -42.17
CA LEU A 311 43.19 -3.14 -40.82
C LEU A 311 42.70 -1.90 -40.06
N GLN A 312 42.62 -0.75 -40.74
CA GLN A 312 42.08 0.46 -40.14
C GLN A 312 40.59 0.31 -39.79
N ALA A 313 39.79 -0.32 -40.67
CA ALA A 313 38.38 -0.60 -40.41
C ALA A 313 38.19 -1.56 -39.23
N LEU A 314 38.95 -2.65 -39.19
CA LEU A 314 38.97 -3.60 -38.07
C LEU A 314 39.39 -2.92 -36.76
N GLY A 315 40.38 -2.01 -36.80
CA GLY A 315 40.79 -1.23 -35.64
C GLY A 315 39.66 -0.35 -35.08
N ARG A 316 38.88 0.31 -35.95
CA ARG A 316 37.70 1.09 -35.54
C ARG A 316 36.61 0.21 -34.94
N GLN A 317 36.33 -0.95 -35.55
CA GLN A 317 35.36 -1.92 -35.04
C GLN A 317 35.79 -2.48 -33.69
N TYR A 318 37.08 -2.79 -33.51
CA TYR A 318 37.65 -3.26 -32.26
C TYR A 318 37.51 -2.20 -31.14
N ALA A 319 37.85 -0.94 -31.42
CA ALA A 319 37.71 0.15 -30.46
C ALA A 319 36.25 0.33 -30.02
N ARG A 320 35.32 0.29 -30.96
CA ARG A 320 33.87 0.36 -30.67
C ARG A 320 33.41 -0.85 -29.84
N GLY A 321 33.83 -2.06 -30.20
CA GLY A 321 33.49 -3.27 -29.46
C GLY A 321 34.03 -3.24 -28.02
N ARG A 322 35.26 -2.73 -27.82
CA ARG A 322 35.86 -2.59 -26.47
C ARG A 322 35.12 -1.57 -25.62
N TYR A 323 34.69 -0.46 -26.20
CA TYR A 323 33.83 0.50 -25.50
C TYR A 323 32.49 -0.15 -25.08
N LEU A 324 31.84 -0.90 -25.97
CA LEU A 324 30.60 -1.61 -25.67
C LEU A 324 30.79 -2.68 -24.59
N GLU A 325 31.90 -3.42 -24.61
CA GLU A 325 32.24 -4.40 -23.57
C GLU A 325 32.39 -3.73 -22.20
N GLN A 326 33.15 -2.63 -22.13
CA GLN A 326 33.38 -1.89 -20.88
C GLN A 326 32.09 -1.24 -20.35
N SER A 327 31.36 -0.55 -21.21
CA SER A 327 30.09 0.08 -20.87
C SER A 327 29.05 -0.94 -20.42
N GLY A 328 28.93 -2.06 -21.15
CA GLY A 328 28.01 -3.14 -20.78
C GLY A 328 28.41 -3.83 -19.47
N ALA A 329 29.70 -4.03 -19.20
CA ALA A 329 30.17 -4.61 -17.94
C ALA A 329 29.91 -3.68 -16.74
N ALA A 330 30.16 -2.38 -16.90
CA ALA A 330 29.83 -1.38 -15.88
C ALA A 330 28.31 -1.34 -15.61
N ARG A 331 27.50 -1.41 -16.68
CA ARG A 331 26.04 -1.41 -16.56
C ARG A 331 25.50 -2.70 -15.94
N ASP A 332 26.10 -3.85 -16.21
CA ASP A 332 25.78 -5.13 -15.56
C ASP A 332 26.02 -5.05 -14.04
N GLN A 333 27.17 -4.53 -13.63
CA GLN A 333 27.49 -4.34 -12.20
C GLN A 333 26.51 -3.38 -11.54
N TYR A 334 26.29 -2.21 -12.14
CA TYR A 334 25.34 -1.22 -11.63
C TYR A 334 23.93 -1.77 -11.46
N LEU A 335 23.40 -2.46 -12.48
CA LEU A 335 22.04 -3.02 -12.41
C LEU A 335 21.93 -4.17 -11.41
N LYS A 336 22.98 -4.96 -11.19
CA LYS A 336 23.01 -5.97 -10.12
C LYS A 336 23.00 -5.34 -8.73
N GLU A 337 23.74 -4.25 -8.55
CA GLU A 337 23.72 -3.50 -7.29
C GLU A 337 22.35 -2.88 -7.03
N GLU A 338 21.75 -2.24 -8.04
CA GLU A 338 20.39 -1.69 -7.97
C GLU A 338 19.35 -2.79 -7.69
N LEU A 339 19.44 -3.94 -8.35
CA LEU A 339 18.56 -5.09 -8.08
C LEU A 339 18.70 -5.58 -6.63
N SER A 340 19.92 -5.66 -6.11
CA SER A 340 20.19 -6.05 -4.72
C SER A 340 19.61 -5.04 -3.72
N LYS A 341 19.78 -3.75 -3.97
CA LYS A 341 19.19 -2.66 -3.16
C LYS A 341 17.66 -2.71 -3.22
N ALA A 342 17.08 -2.84 -4.41
CA ALA A 342 15.64 -2.92 -4.62
C ALA A 342 15.04 -4.14 -3.93
N LYS A 343 15.66 -5.32 -4.00
CA LYS A 343 15.21 -6.53 -3.28
C LYS A 343 15.26 -6.34 -1.76
N LYS A 344 16.30 -5.70 -1.22
CA LYS A 344 16.39 -5.39 0.21
C LYS A 344 15.32 -4.38 0.64
N ALA A 345 15.07 -3.36 -0.18
CA ALA A 345 14.03 -2.36 0.08
C ALA A 345 12.64 -3.01 0.03
N LEU A 346 12.36 -3.83 -0.98
CA LEU A 346 11.12 -4.58 -1.13
C LEU A 346 10.87 -5.50 0.07
N GLY A 347 11.83 -6.34 0.44
CA GLY A 347 11.65 -7.25 1.58
C GLY A 347 11.40 -6.51 2.91
N ARG A 348 12.03 -5.34 3.11
CA ARG A 348 11.71 -4.47 4.28
C ARG A 348 10.32 -3.87 4.17
N SER A 349 9.91 -3.41 2.99
CA SER A 349 8.59 -2.83 2.75
C SER A 349 7.47 -3.85 2.95
N GLU A 350 7.66 -5.08 2.45
CA GLU A 350 6.75 -6.20 2.61
C GLU A 350 6.53 -6.55 4.09
N LEU A 351 7.61 -6.71 4.85
CA LEU A 351 7.55 -6.96 6.30
C LEU A 351 6.73 -5.88 7.03
N VAL A 352 7.03 -4.61 6.80
CA VAL A 352 6.31 -3.53 7.49
C VAL A 352 4.88 -3.40 6.98
N SER A 353 4.62 -3.66 5.70
CA SER A 353 3.27 -3.66 5.14
C SER A 353 2.42 -4.79 5.71
N GLU A 354 3.00 -5.96 5.98
CA GLU A 354 2.32 -7.06 6.66
C GLU A 354 2.02 -6.71 8.12
N ASP A 355 2.97 -6.13 8.85
CA ASP A 355 2.78 -5.67 10.23
C ASP A 355 1.66 -4.61 10.33
N ASP A 356 1.69 -3.60 9.46
CA ASP A 356 0.66 -2.55 9.41
C ASP A 356 -0.72 -3.13 9.05
N ARG A 357 -0.77 -4.11 8.13
CA ARG A 357 -2.01 -4.81 7.78
C ARG A 357 -2.55 -5.64 8.94
N LEU A 358 -1.69 -6.37 9.65
CA LEU A 358 -2.08 -7.15 10.83
C LEU A 358 -2.57 -6.23 11.95
N ALA A 359 -1.90 -5.10 12.19
CA ALA A 359 -2.31 -4.11 13.15
C ALA A 359 -3.68 -3.50 12.80
N PHE A 360 -3.90 -3.16 11.53
CA PHE A 360 -5.20 -2.68 11.04
C PHE A 360 -6.32 -3.72 11.24
N MET A 361 -6.09 -4.98 10.84
CA MET A 361 -7.07 -6.06 11.02
C MET A 361 -7.37 -6.34 12.50
N THR A 362 -6.36 -6.25 13.37
CA THR A 362 -6.53 -6.41 14.81
C THR A 362 -7.34 -5.25 15.40
N GLY A 363 -7.06 -4.02 14.96
CA GLY A 363 -7.83 -2.83 15.30
C GLY A 363 -9.29 -2.94 14.85
N GLU A 364 -9.55 -3.39 13.62
CA GLU A 364 -10.91 -3.63 13.11
C GLU A 364 -11.67 -4.65 13.97
N LYS A 365 -11.04 -5.78 14.31
CA LYS A 365 -11.66 -6.80 15.17
C LYS A 365 -11.96 -6.25 16.56
N ALA A 366 -11.03 -5.51 17.17
CA ALA A 366 -11.23 -4.90 18.47
C ALA A 366 -12.36 -3.87 18.45
N THR A 367 -12.45 -3.08 17.39
CA THR A 367 -13.50 -2.05 17.18
C THR A 367 -14.88 -2.70 16.98
N ARG A 368 -14.94 -3.84 16.27
CA ARG A 368 -16.19 -4.61 16.13
C ARG A 368 -16.63 -5.21 17.46
N ALA A 369 -15.69 -5.78 18.23
CA ALA A 369 -16.00 -6.34 19.55
C ALA A 369 -16.51 -5.26 20.52
N THR A 370 -15.90 -4.08 20.56
CA THR A 370 -16.40 -2.96 21.39
C THR A 370 -17.74 -2.44 20.89
N ALA A 371 -17.99 -2.38 19.58
CA ALA A 371 -19.30 -2.02 19.03
C ALA A 371 -20.40 -3.03 19.43
N GLU A 372 -20.08 -4.33 19.42
CA GLU A 372 -20.97 -5.37 19.92
C GLU A 372 -21.24 -5.21 21.43
N GLU A 373 -20.21 -4.96 22.24
CA GLU A 373 -20.35 -4.69 23.68
C GLU A 373 -21.23 -3.45 23.95
N VAL A 374 -21.04 -2.35 23.20
CA VAL A 374 -21.90 -1.16 23.28
C VAL A 374 -23.36 -1.56 23.01
N GLY A 375 -23.63 -2.32 21.95
CA GLY A 375 -24.99 -2.74 21.62
C GLY A 375 -25.64 -3.67 22.66
N VAL A 376 -24.85 -4.48 23.38
CA VAL A 376 -25.35 -5.32 24.49
C VAL A 376 -25.68 -4.48 25.71
N GLU A 377 -24.78 -3.58 26.11
CA GLU A 377 -24.98 -2.70 27.26
C GLU A 377 -26.12 -1.69 27.01
N GLU A 378 -26.31 -1.24 25.76
CA GLU A 378 -27.39 -0.32 25.39
C GLU A 378 -28.75 -1.03 25.52
N LYS A 379 -28.85 -2.28 25.04
CA LYS A 379 -30.05 -3.11 25.26
C LYS A 379 -30.31 -3.36 26.74
N ALA A 380 -29.27 -3.57 27.55
CA ALA A 380 -29.41 -3.76 29.00
C ALA A 380 -29.91 -2.48 29.69
N ALA A 381 -29.38 -1.31 29.32
CA ALA A 381 -29.81 -0.01 29.83
C ALA A 381 -31.27 0.30 29.44
N VAL A 382 -31.67 0.03 28.19
CA VAL A 382 -33.07 0.17 27.74
C VAL A 382 -34.00 -0.80 28.49
N GLY A 383 -33.56 -2.04 28.73
CA GLY A 383 -34.33 -3.01 29.51
C GLY A 383 -34.50 -2.60 30.97
N ASN A 384 -33.46 -2.04 31.59
CA ASN A 384 -33.48 -1.62 32.99
C ASN A 384 -34.31 -0.33 33.19
N THR A 385 -34.21 0.63 32.26
CA THR A 385 -35.08 1.82 32.26
C THR A 385 -36.55 1.44 32.09
N ALA A 386 -36.89 0.55 31.16
CA ALA A 386 -38.27 0.09 30.98
C ALA A 386 -38.83 -0.61 32.23
N LYS A 387 -38.01 -1.38 32.96
CA LYS A 387 -38.40 -1.96 34.25
C LYS A 387 -38.63 -0.91 35.32
N ALA A 388 -37.69 0.03 35.47
CA ALA A 388 -37.79 1.12 36.43
C ALA A 388 -39.02 2.01 36.17
N GLU A 389 -39.36 2.28 34.90
CA GLU A 389 -40.60 2.98 34.53
C GLU A 389 -41.85 2.17 34.90
N GLY A 390 -41.82 0.84 34.71
CA GLY A 390 -42.90 -0.05 35.10
C GLY A 390 -43.10 -0.09 36.62
N GLU A 391 -42.01 -0.14 37.40
CA GLU A 391 -42.02 -0.09 38.87
C GLU A 391 -42.49 1.28 39.38
N ALA A 392 -42.05 2.38 38.77
CA ALA A 392 -42.51 3.73 39.11
C ALA A 392 -44.03 3.88 38.89
N ARG A 393 -44.57 3.34 37.80
CA ARG A 393 -46.02 3.34 37.55
C ARG A 393 -46.79 2.53 38.59
N LYS A 394 -46.26 1.37 39.00
CA LYS A 394 -46.87 0.58 40.08
C LYS A 394 -46.88 1.34 41.39
N LEU A 395 -45.76 1.98 41.76
CA LEU A 395 -45.68 2.82 42.95
C LEU A 395 -46.69 3.97 42.91
N ASP A 396 -46.89 4.61 41.76
CA ASP A 396 -47.92 5.65 41.59
C ASP A 396 -49.34 5.09 41.74
N GLU A 397 -49.62 3.91 41.17
CA GLU A 397 -50.89 3.19 41.32
C GLU A 397 -51.15 2.77 42.77
N ASP A 398 -50.15 2.22 43.45
CA ASP A 398 -50.23 1.78 44.86
C ASP A 398 -50.40 2.96 45.80
N LYS A 399 -49.77 4.10 45.49
CA LYS A 399 -49.97 5.35 46.24
C LYS A 399 -51.38 5.88 46.06
N ALA A 400 -51.92 5.88 44.84
CA ALA A 400 -53.31 6.27 44.59
C ALA A 400 -54.30 5.35 45.34
N GLN A 401 -54.07 4.03 45.30
CA GLN A 401 -54.87 3.08 46.08
C GLN A 401 -54.73 3.30 47.59
N TRP A 402 -53.54 3.63 48.07
CA TRP A 402 -53.34 3.93 49.49
C TRP A 402 -54.08 5.18 49.93
N GLU A 403 -54.10 6.23 49.10
CA GLU A 403 -54.88 7.44 49.35
C GLU A 403 -56.38 7.09 49.45
N GLU A 404 -56.92 6.29 48.52
CA GLU A 404 -58.30 5.79 48.58
C GLU A 404 -58.59 4.91 49.81
N ASP A 405 -57.72 3.94 50.12
CA ASP A 405 -57.84 3.05 51.28
C ASP A 405 -57.79 3.87 52.60
N SER A 406 -56.94 4.90 52.66
CA SER A 406 -56.82 5.79 53.83
C SER A 406 -58.09 6.63 54.02
N GLU A 407 -58.65 7.18 52.93
CA GLU A 407 -59.93 7.90 52.98
C GLU A 407 -61.07 6.99 53.45
N GLN A 408 -61.11 5.75 52.95
CA GLN A 408 -62.08 4.75 53.40
C GLN A 408 -61.89 4.39 54.87
N ALA A 409 -60.65 4.17 55.33
CA ALA A 409 -60.35 3.88 56.72
C ALA A 409 -60.76 5.04 57.65
N ASP A 410 -60.53 6.29 57.26
CA ASP A 410 -60.98 7.47 57.99
C ASP A 410 -62.51 7.56 58.02
N SER A 411 -63.20 7.19 56.94
CA SER A 411 -64.67 7.15 56.90
C SER A 411 -65.24 6.09 57.85
N ILE A 412 -64.64 4.89 57.88
CA ILE A 412 -65.03 3.79 58.78
C ILE A 412 -64.73 4.18 60.23
N LYS A 413 -63.60 4.84 60.50
CA LYS A 413 -63.26 5.33 61.84
C LYS A 413 -64.28 6.35 62.33
N ARG A 414 -64.70 7.30 61.50
CA ARG A 414 -65.77 8.24 61.84
C ARG A 414 -67.10 7.53 62.12
N ALA A 415 -67.47 6.55 61.28
CA ALA A 415 -68.68 5.76 61.51
C ALA A 415 -68.61 4.94 62.81
N ALA A 416 -67.45 4.37 63.14
CA ALA A 416 -67.23 3.65 64.40
C ALA A 416 -67.32 4.59 65.62
N GLU A 417 -66.72 5.80 65.54
CA GLU A 417 -66.85 6.83 66.59
C GLU A 417 -68.31 7.29 66.77
N GLU A 418 -69.08 7.38 65.68
CA GLU A 418 -70.52 7.68 65.73
C GLU A 418 -71.33 6.54 66.36
N HIS A 419 -71.00 5.28 66.04
CA HIS A 419 -71.62 4.12 66.67
C HIS A 419 -71.28 4.00 68.16
N GLU A 420 -70.04 4.29 68.56
CA GLU A 420 -69.62 4.31 69.98
C GLU A 420 -70.38 5.40 70.76
N ARG A 421 -70.54 6.60 70.20
CA ARG A 421 -71.39 7.65 70.80
C ARG A 421 -72.85 7.22 70.90
N ALA A 422 -73.39 6.54 69.89
CA ALA A 422 -74.76 6.03 69.92
C ALA A 422 -74.95 4.95 71.00
N GLU A 423 -73.96 4.08 71.21
CA GLU A 423 -73.94 3.09 72.29
C GLU A 423 -73.89 3.77 73.67
N GLU A 424 -73.01 4.77 73.87
CA GLU A 424 -72.97 5.55 75.12
C GLU A 424 -74.32 6.21 75.44
N HIS A 425 -75.02 6.73 74.42
CA HIS A 425 -76.35 7.31 74.57
C HIS A 425 -77.43 6.27 74.93
N LEU A 426 -77.35 5.06 74.38
CA LEU A 426 -78.28 3.96 74.68
C LEU A 426 -78.01 3.32 76.06
N GLU A 427 -76.75 3.17 76.45
CA GLU A 427 -76.38 2.75 77.80
C GLU A 427 -76.86 3.78 78.84
N ALA A 428 -76.66 5.07 78.59
CA ALA A 428 -77.18 6.13 79.45
C ALA A 428 -78.73 6.11 79.56
N ALA A 429 -79.43 5.83 78.46
CA ALA A 429 -80.89 5.67 78.46
C ALA A 429 -81.33 4.42 79.26
N SER A 430 -80.60 3.32 79.17
CA SER A 430 -80.88 2.10 79.93
C SER A 430 -80.66 2.25 81.44
N GLN A 431 -79.72 3.10 81.87
CA GLN A 431 -79.45 3.38 83.29
C GLN A 431 -80.47 4.35 83.91
N LEU A 432 -81.20 5.12 83.10
CA LEU A 432 -82.27 6.04 83.54
C LEU A 432 -83.62 5.35 83.80
N ASN A 433 -83.74 4.05 83.49
CA ASN A 433 -84.89 3.21 83.84
C ASN A 433 -84.49 2.13 84.87
N PRO A 434 -84.35 2.48 86.16
CA PRO A 434 -84.31 1.47 87.20
C PRO A 434 -85.74 0.92 87.42
N LYS A 435 -85.83 -0.41 87.51
CA LYS A 435 -87.04 -1.15 87.90
C LYS A 435 -87.68 -0.64 89.18
#